data_AF-D6AJZ3-F1
#
_entry.id   AF-D6AJZ3-F1
#
_cell.length_a   1.000
_cell.length_b   1.000
_cell.length_c   1.000
_cell.angle_alpha   90.00
_cell.angle_beta   90.00
_cell.angle_gamma   90.00
#
_symmetry.space_group_name_H-M   'P 1'
#
loop_
_entity.id
_entity.type
_entity.pdbx_description
1 polymer ?
#
loop_
_entity_poly.entity_id
_entity_poly.type
_entity_poly.pdbx_seq_one_letter_code
_entity_poly.pdbx_strand_id
1 'polypeptide(L)'
;MGGAGVPPPGDRTPVQAPRRPGREERRERRERGGHGGVNRMWRWIAPRPVHQNAPRIECRDPSAQGSGIHMGGNADMVAFVRARLADEEHVALAAGGDRWRCPADVPGEVHDRTGGVAFTVRGRGFDQHIALQNPARTLERIETNRVMLGEYVEVADLDTDRPAEDFRSGRAVGLGFAVRQLAAEYAGHPDYQARWLPRFIQ
;
A
#
# COMPACT_ATOMS: atom_id res chain seq x y z
N MET A 1 57.90 63.34 0.83
CA MET A 1 57.65 63.06 2.26
C MET A 1 56.22 63.47 2.56
N GLY A 2 55.36 62.51 2.94
CA GLY A 2 53.94 62.74 3.21
C GLY A 2 53.29 61.39 3.48
N GLY A 3 53.17 61.03 4.77
CA GLY A 3 52.76 59.72 5.24
C GLY A 3 51.26 59.46 5.07
N ALA A 4 50.92 58.25 4.63
CA ALA A 4 49.57 57.73 4.61
C ALA A 4 49.14 57.31 6.02
N GLY A 5 48.02 57.86 6.49
CA GLY A 5 47.42 57.55 7.78
C GLY A 5 46.77 56.16 7.80
N VAL A 6 47.05 55.41 8.86
CA VAL A 6 46.37 54.15 9.19
C VAL A 6 45.08 54.49 9.96
N PRO A 7 43.89 54.01 9.54
CA PRO A 7 42.67 54.19 10.32
C PRO A 7 42.60 53.22 11.52
N PRO A 8 41.92 53.60 12.62
CA PRO A 8 41.86 52.80 13.85
C PRO A 8 40.94 51.57 13.73
N PRO A 9 41.11 50.54 14.58
CA PRO A 9 40.32 49.32 14.56
C PRO A 9 38.89 49.58 15.05
N GLY A 10 37.90 49.16 14.26
CA GLY A 10 36.49 49.25 14.58
C GLY A 10 36.04 48.27 15.65
N ASP A 11 35.14 48.75 16.52
CA ASP A 11 34.46 48.04 17.59
C ASP A 11 33.74 46.77 17.08
N ARG A 12 34.05 45.63 17.72
CA ARG A 12 33.27 44.40 17.58
C ARG A 12 32.15 44.39 18.61
N THR A 13 30.92 44.61 18.18
CA THR A 13 29.73 44.33 18.98
C THR A 13 29.55 42.81 19.11
N PRO A 14 29.30 42.24 20.31
CA PRO A 14 29.09 40.81 20.45
C PRO A 14 27.67 40.42 20.01
N VAL A 15 27.57 39.49 19.06
CA VAL A 15 26.33 38.82 18.66
C VAL A 15 25.84 37.98 19.84
N GLN A 16 24.68 38.31 20.39
CA GLN A 16 24.01 37.48 21.41
C GLN A 16 23.55 36.15 20.78
N ALA A 17 24.00 35.03 21.35
CA ALA A 17 23.52 33.71 20.99
C ALA A 17 22.08 33.48 21.53
N PRO A 18 21.22 32.73 20.81
CA PRO A 18 19.86 32.44 21.28
C PRO A 18 19.88 31.56 22.53
N ARG A 19 19.12 31.97 23.56
CA ARG A 19 18.98 31.24 24.82
C ARG A 19 18.32 29.88 24.58
N ARG A 20 18.92 28.82 25.13
CA ARG A 20 18.32 27.47 25.16
C ARG A 20 17.11 27.47 26.11
N PRO A 21 15.97 26.88 25.74
CA PRO A 21 14.82 26.77 26.63
C PRO A 21 15.15 25.85 27.82
N GLY A 22 14.67 26.26 29.00
CA GLY A 22 14.93 25.61 30.29
C GLY A 22 14.32 24.22 30.38
N ARG A 23 14.86 23.41 31.30
CA ARG A 23 14.46 22.01 31.55
C ARG A 23 12.97 21.82 31.88
N GLU A 24 12.31 22.88 32.31
CA GLU A 24 10.92 22.90 32.77
C GLU A 24 9.91 22.97 31.59
N GLU A 25 10.23 23.74 30.54
CA GLU A 25 9.44 23.81 29.29
C GLU A 25 9.41 22.49 28.51
N ARG A 26 10.43 21.63 28.69
CA ARG A 26 10.46 20.28 28.09
C ARG A 26 9.51 19.31 28.79
N ARG A 27 9.11 19.57 30.03
CA ARG A 27 8.23 18.68 30.80
C ARG A 27 6.75 18.95 30.47
N GLU A 28 6.35 20.22 30.34
CA GLU A 28 4.98 20.58 29.95
C GLU A 28 4.61 20.14 28.52
N ARG A 29 5.57 20.10 27.59
CA ARG A 29 5.32 19.60 26.22
C ARG A 29 5.09 18.09 26.15
N ARG A 30 5.50 17.33 27.17
CA ARG A 30 5.30 15.87 27.25
C ARG A 30 3.93 15.50 27.84
N GLU A 31 3.34 16.36 28.65
CA GLU A 31 2.10 16.06 29.38
C GLU A 31 0.81 16.45 28.62
N ARG A 32 0.91 17.29 27.56
CA ARG A 32 -0.25 17.68 26.71
C ARG A 32 -0.48 16.81 25.47
N GLY A 33 0.27 15.71 25.30
CA GLY A 33 0.25 14.87 24.09
C GLY A 33 -0.40 13.49 24.24
N GLY A 34 -1.09 13.22 25.35
CA GLY A 34 -1.41 11.85 25.74
C GLY A 34 -2.89 11.59 26.02
N HIS A 35 -3.82 11.96 25.15
CA HIS A 35 -5.15 11.32 25.07
C HIS A 35 -5.82 11.58 23.72
N GLY A 36 -6.27 10.51 23.05
CA GLY A 36 -7.20 10.57 21.92
C GLY A 36 -6.59 10.43 20.53
N GLY A 37 -6.12 9.23 20.18
CA GLY A 37 -5.48 8.97 18.88
C GLY A 37 -5.70 7.56 18.33
N VAL A 38 -6.91 7.01 18.41
CA VAL A 38 -7.26 5.76 17.72
C VAL A 38 -8.61 5.95 17.02
N ASN A 39 -8.64 6.70 15.91
CA ASN A 39 -9.63 6.55 14.81
C ASN A 39 -9.53 7.67 13.77
N ARG A 40 -8.43 7.76 13.00
CA ARG A 40 -8.37 8.61 11.79
C ARG A 40 -7.47 8.01 10.72
N MET A 41 -7.75 6.78 10.34
CA MET A 41 -7.23 6.12 9.14
C MET A 41 -8.32 5.09 8.84
N TRP A 42 -9.38 5.47 8.14
CA TRP A 42 -9.84 4.80 6.90
C TRP A 42 -11.04 5.58 6.34
N ARG A 43 -10.81 6.82 5.87
CA ARG A 43 -11.85 7.62 5.19
C ARG A 43 -11.63 7.73 3.67
N TRP A 44 -10.74 6.90 3.11
CA TRP A 44 -10.28 7.04 1.71
C TRP A 44 -10.70 5.91 0.77
N ILE A 45 -11.49 4.93 1.22
CA ILE A 45 -12.05 3.91 0.34
C ILE A 45 -13.57 4.05 0.34
N ALA A 46 -14.04 5.09 -0.34
CA ALA A 46 -15.42 5.18 -0.80
C ALA A 46 -15.38 5.59 -2.28
N PRO A 47 -15.98 4.81 -3.20
CA PRO A 47 -16.13 5.26 -4.58
C PRO A 47 -17.02 6.52 -4.59
N ARG A 48 -16.59 7.54 -5.33
CA ARG A 48 -17.41 8.74 -5.58
C ARG A 48 -18.69 8.34 -6.32
N PRO A 49 -19.86 8.91 -5.97
CA PRO A 49 -21.09 8.60 -6.67
C PRO A 49 -21.09 9.30 -8.04
N VAL A 50 -21.17 8.53 -9.11
CA VAL A 50 -21.57 9.03 -10.44
C VAL A 50 -23.10 9.02 -10.48
N HIS A 51 -23.67 10.13 -10.96
CA HIS A 51 -25.10 10.41 -10.99
C HIS A 51 -25.95 9.32 -11.69
N GLN A 52 -27.00 8.90 -10.98
CA GLN A 52 -28.41 8.72 -11.39
C GLN A 52 -28.69 8.11 -12.78
N ASN A 53 -29.03 6.80 -12.77
CA ASN A 53 -30.27 6.25 -13.33
C ASN A 53 -30.29 4.72 -13.12
N ALA A 54 -31.02 4.25 -12.10
CA ALA A 54 -31.26 2.83 -11.88
C ALA A 54 -32.77 2.56 -11.85
N PRO A 55 -33.27 1.55 -12.59
CA PRO A 55 -34.66 1.10 -12.46
C PRO A 55 -34.87 0.36 -11.13
N ARG A 56 -36.06 0.54 -10.58
CA ARG A 56 -36.56 -0.03 -9.32
C ARG A 56 -36.53 -1.56 -9.39
N ILE A 57 -35.67 -2.21 -8.61
CA ILE A 57 -35.72 -3.67 -8.39
C ILE A 57 -36.53 -3.91 -7.12
N GLU A 58 -37.65 -4.63 -7.26
CA GLU A 58 -38.51 -5.05 -6.16
C GLU A 58 -37.76 -6.00 -5.22
N CYS A 59 -37.81 -5.69 -3.92
CA CYS A 59 -37.28 -6.52 -2.86
C CYS A 59 -38.08 -7.82 -2.76
N ARG A 60 -37.42 -8.96 -2.97
CA ARG A 60 -37.96 -10.30 -2.65
C ARG A 60 -37.33 -10.76 -1.32
N ASP A 61 -38.17 -11.29 -0.43
CA ASP A 61 -37.87 -11.68 0.95
C ASP A 61 -36.60 -12.54 1.14
N PRO A 62 -35.75 -12.29 2.16
CA PRO A 62 -34.48 -13.00 2.37
C PRO A 62 -34.56 -14.09 3.47
N SER A 63 -35.65 -14.84 3.58
CA SER A 63 -35.86 -15.79 4.70
C SER A 63 -35.60 -17.27 4.37
N ALA A 64 -34.81 -17.59 3.34
CA ALA A 64 -34.54 -19.01 3.03
C ALA A 64 -33.22 -19.28 2.28
N GLN A 65 -32.04 -18.94 2.83
CA GLN A 65 -30.77 -19.54 2.37
C GLN A 65 -29.79 -19.74 3.53
N GLY A 66 -30.02 -20.83 4.27
CA GLY A 66 -29.06 -21.36 5.23
C GLY A 66 -27.98 -22.21 4.54
N SER A 67 -26.74 -22.00 4.94
CA SER A 67 -25.69 -23.04 5.02
C SER A 67 -25.06 -23.60 3.73
N GLY A 68 -25.12 -22.89 2.59
CA GLY A 68 -24.45 -23.30 1.33
C GLY A 68 -23.44 -22.31 0.73
N ILE A 69 -23.26 -21.12 1.33
CA ILE A 69 -22.62 -19.98 0.64
C ILE A 69 -21.10 -19.83 0.92
N HIS A 70 -20.55 -20.53 1.91
CA HIS A 70 -19.16 -20.27 2.36
C HIS A 70 -18.06 -20.93 1.53
N MET A 71 -18.23 -22.16 1.01
CA MET A 71 -17.18 -22.79 0.19
C MET A 71 -17.01 -22.11 -1.19
N GLY A 72 -18.10 -21.63 -1.78
CA GLY A 72 -18.04 -20.89 -3.05
C GLY A 72 -17.34 -19.54 -2.89
N GLY A 73 -17.62 -18.81 -1.81
CA GLY A 73 -17.06 -17.47 -1.59
C GLY A 73 -15.53 -17.44 -1.48
N ASN A 74 -14.93 -18.39 -0.75
CA ASN A 74 -13.48 -18.45 -0.59
C ASN A 74 -12.79 -18.95 -1.87
N ALA A 75 -13.38 -19.95 -2.54
CA ALA A 75 -12.87 -20.43 -3.83
C ALA A 75 -12.93 -19.35 -4.93
N ASP A 76 -14.03 -18.60 -5.00
CA ASP A 76 -14.21 -17.47 -5.92
C ASP A 76 -13.15 -16.38 -5.67
N MET A 77 -12.91 -16.04 -4.40
CA MET A 77 -11.89 -15.06 -4.02
C MET A 77 -10.48 -15.53 -4.43
N VAL A 78 -10.14 -16.79 -4.18
CA VAL A 78 -8.85 -17.36 -4.58
C VAL A 78 -8.71 -17.33 -6.10
N ALA A 79 -9.73 -17.75 -6.85
CA ALA A 79 -9.71 -17.73 -8.31
C ALA A 79 -9.53 -16.30 -8.85
N PHE A 80 -10.23 -15.33 -8.25
CA PHE A 80 -10.09 -13.92 -8.59
C PHE A 80 -8.65 -13.42 -8.36
N VAL A 81 -8.07 -13.66 -7.18
CA VAL A 81 -6.69 -13.24 -6.88
C VAL A 81 -5.69 -13.91 -7.81
N ARG A 82 -5.84 -15.22 -8.10
CA ARG A 82 -4.98 -15.94 -9.05
C ARG A 82 -5.02 -15.32 -10.44
N ALA A 83 -6.21 -14.98 -10.93
CA ALA A 83 -6.37 -14.35 -12.24
C ALA A 83 -5.64 -13.01 -12.30
N ARG A 84 -5.77 -12.17 -11.27
CA ARG A 84 -5.10 -10.86 -11.21
C ARG A 84 -3.58 -10.97 -11.14
N LEU A 85 -3.05 -11.91 -10.36
CA LEU A 85 -1.61 -12.18 -10.33
C LEU A 85 -1.10 -12.69 -11.68
N ALA A 86 -1.88 -13.50 -12.40
CA ALA A 86 -1.53 -13.96 -13.75
C ALA A 86 -1.54 -12.82 -14.78
N ASP A 87 -2.52 -11.92 -14.71
CA ASP A 87 -2.59 -10.71 -15.55
C ASP A 87 -1.33 -9.85 -15.35
N GLU A 88 -0.93 -9.62 -14.09
CA GLU A 88 0.29 -8.85 -13.77
C GLU A 88 1.57 -9.55 -14.19
N GLU A 89 1.67 -10.86 -14.00
CA GLU A 89 2.81 -11.65 -14.47
C GLU A 89 2.96 -11.52 -15.98
N HIS A 90 1.86 -11.65 -16.72
CA HIS A 90 1.87 -11.50 -18.17
C HIS A 90 2.41 -10.14 -18.59
N VAL A 91 1.96 -9.05 -17.95
CA VAL A 91 2.45 -7.69 -18.22
C VAL A 91 3.94 -7.55 -17.88
N ALA A 92 4.39 -8.10 -16.75
CA ALA A 92 5.80 -8.05 -16.35
C ALA A 92 6.71 -8.82 -17.33
N LEU A 93 6.29 -10.01 -17.75
CA LEU A 93 7.02 -10.80 -18.75
C LEU A 93 7.05 -10.10 -20.11
N ALA A 94 5.93 -9.50 -20.54
CA ALA A 94 5.86 -8.73 -21.78
C ALA A 94 6.79 -7.49 -21.77
N ALA A 95 7.04 -6.93 -20.58
CA ALA A 95 8.02 -5.86 -20.36
C ALA A 95 9.48 -6.35 -20.26
N GLY A 96 9.75 -7.62 -20.59
CA GLY A 96 11.08 -8.24 -20.62
C GLY A 96 11.43 -9.08 -19.39
N GLY A 97 10.68 -8.95 -18.28
CA GLY A 97 10.89 -9.73 -17.06
C GLY A 97 12.15 -9.38 -16.26
N ASP A 98 12.90 -8.35 -16.68
CA ASP A 98 14.19 -8.00 -16.08
C ASP A 98 14.14 -6.86 -15.06
N ARG A 99 15.26 -6.69 -14.38
CA ARG A 99 15.53 -5.53 -13.54
C ARG A 99 15.79 -4.29 -14.39
N TRP A 100 15.13 -3.20 -14.03
CA TRP A 100 15.44 -1.87 -14.53
C TRP A 100 16.38 -1.12 -13.59
N ARG A 101 17.14 -0.18 -14.15
CA ARG A 101 18.11 0.65 -13.44
C ARG A 101 18.06 2.10 -13.93
N CYS A 102 18.54 3.02 -13.10
CA CYS A 102 18.82 4.39 -13.51
C CYS A 102 20.34 4.55 -13.66
N PRO A 103 20.88 4.69 -14.87
CA PRO A 103 22.30 5.00 -15.04
C PRO A 103 22.64 6.37 -14.46
N ALA A 104 23.80 6.49 -13.81
CA ALA A 104 24.20 7.72 -13.13
C ALA A 104 24.60 8.84 -14.10
N ASP A 105 25.04 8.46 -15.29
CA ASP A 105 25.51 9.34 -16.37
C ASP A 105 24.35 9.98 -17.16
N VAL A 106 23.15 9.37 -17.13
CA VAL A 106 21.95 9.90 -17.80
C VAL A 106 20.76 10.03 -16.84
N PRO A 107 20.77 11.05 -15.94
CA PRO A 107 19.65 11.29 -15.03
C PRO A 107 18.32 11.48 -15.76
N GLY A 108 17.25 10.90 -15.23
CA GLY A 108 15.92 10.92 -15.82
C GLY A 108 15.64 9.75 -16.77
N GLU A 109 16.59 8.88 -17.03
CA GLU A 109 16.40 7.69 -17.87
C GLU A 109 16.30 6.42 -17.03
N VAL A 110 15.44 5.50 -17.47
CA VAL A 110 15.30 4.15 -16.93
C VAL A 110 15.73 3.18 -18.01
N HIS A 111 16.60 2.24 -17.66
CA HIS A 111 17.23 1.30 -18.58
C HIS A 111 16.99 -0.14 -18.16
N ASP A 112 16.76 -1.02 -19.13
CA ASP A 112 16.87 -2.47 -18.99
C ASP A 112 18.24 -2.97 -19.49
N ARG A 113 18.43 -4.28 -19.63
CA ARG A 113 19.71 -4.86 -20.11
C ARG A 113 20.06 -4.44 -21.55
N THR A 114 19.08 -4.04 -22.36
CA THR A 114 19.21 -3.71 -23.78
C THR A 114 19.36 -2.21 -24.04
N GLY A 115 18.86 -1.36 -23.14
CA GLY A 115 18.98 0.10 -23.26
C GLY A 115 17.88 0.85 -22.51
N GLY A 116 17.59 2.07 -22.95
CA GLY A 116 16.56 2.92 -22.35
C GLY A 116 15.13 2.39 -22.61
N VAL A 117 14.33 2.28 -21.55
CA VAL A 117 12.91 1.86 -21.59
C VAL A 117 11.94 3.00 -21.26
N ALA A 118 12.39 4.03 -20.53
CA ALA A 118 11.59 5.22 -20.23
C ALA A 118 12.45 6.46 -20.00
N PHE A 119 11.89 7.63 -20.32
CA PHE A 119 12.52 8.94 -20.15
C PHE A 119 11.57 9.84 -19.35
N THR A 120 12.11 10.52 -18.33
CA THR A 120 11.33 11.30 -17.37
C THR A 120 11.89 12.71 -17.21
N VAL A 121 11.09 13.57 -16.56
CA VAL A 121 11.56 14.90 -16.16
C VAL A 121 12.68 14.77 -15.14
N ARG A 122 13.84 15.32 -15.48
CA ARG A 122 15.05 15.28 -14.64
C ARG A 122 14.84 15.95 -13.29
N GLY A 123 15.53 15.45 -12.27
CA GLY A 123 15.60 16.06 -10.93
C GLY A 123 14.35 15.87 -10.07
N ARG A 124 13.40 15.01 -10.48
CA ARG A 124 12.16 14.74 -9.72
C ARG A 124 12.10 13.34 -9.12
N GLY A 125 13.07 12.46 -9.41
CA GLY A 125 13.13 11.09 -8.89
C GLY A 125 12.11 10.12 -9.49
N PHE A 126 11.45 10.51 -10.58
CA PHE A 126 10.49 9.64 -11.28
C PHE A 126 11.16 8.40 -11.87
N ASP A 127 12.35 8.58 -12.43
CA ASP A 127 13.22 7.51 -12.90
C ASP A 127 13.47 6.46 -11.82
N GLN A 128 13.85 6.88 -10.62
CA GLN A 128 14.10 5.97 -9.49
C GLN A 128 12.85 5.20 -9.07
N HIS A 129 11.70 5.88 -9.01
CA HIS A 129 10.43 5.22 -8.67
C HIS A 129 10.05 4.19 -9.73
N ILE A 130 10.14 4.54 -11.02
CA ILE A 130 9.84 3.63 -12.13
C ILE A 130 10.80 2.43 -12.12
N ALA A 131 12.11 2.67 -11.97
CA ALA A 131 13.10 1.60 -11.89
C ALA A 131 12.88 0.67 -10.68
N LEU A 132 12.36 1.19 -9.57
CA LEU A 132 11.98 0.36 -8.42
C LEU A 132 10.79 -0.56 -8.75
N GLN A 133 9.83 -0.10 -9.56
CA GLN A 133 8.67 -0.88 -10.02
C GLN A 133 8.99 -1.77 -11.24
N ASN A 134 10.21 -2.30 -11.32
CA ASN A 134 10.66 -3.10 -12.47
C ASN A 134 9.97 -4.47 -12.55
N PRO A 135 9.91 -5.07 -13.75
CA PRO A 135 9.33 -6.39 -13.98
C PRO A 135 9.86 -7.50 -13.07
N ALA A 136 11.19 -7.60 -12.87
CA ALA A 136 11.75 -8.65 -12.02
C ALA A 136 11.21 -8.61 -10.58
N ARG A 137 11.13 -7.40 -9.99
CA ARG A 137 10.54 -7.22 -8.65
C ARG A 137 9.06 -7.62 -8.62
N THR A 138 8.31 -7.31 -9.67
CA THR A 138 6.90 -7.70 -9.79
C THR A 138 6.75 -9.22 -9.79
N LEU A 139 7.57 -9.93 -10.56
CA LEU A 139 7.58 -11.40 -10.62
C LEU A 139 7.95 -12.02 -9.26
N GLU A 140 8.99 -11.52 -8.58
CA GLU A 140 9.38 -11.96 -7.23
C GLU A 140 8.23 -11.81 -6.21
N ARG A 141 7.49 -10.68 -6.26
CA ARG A 141 6.32 -10.46 -5.41
C ARG A 141 5.19 -11.43 -5.74
N ILE A 142 4.92 -11.65 -7.03
CA ILE A 142 3.86 -12.57 -7.48
C ILE A 142 4.12 -13.99 -6.97
N GLU A 143 5.35 -14.48 -7.10
CA GLU A 143 5.75 -15.79 -6.56
C GLU A 143 5.53 -15.88 -5.04
N THR A 144 5.91 -14.83 -4.30
CA THR A 144 5.66 -14.77 -2.85
C THR A 144 4.16 -14.84 -2.53
N ASN A 145 3.34 -14.11 -3.28
CA ASN A 145 1.88 -14.13 -3.10
C ASN A 145 1.27 -15.49 -3.47
N ARG A 146 1.81 -16.18 -4.48
CA ARG A 146 1.37 -17.53 -4.87
C ARG A 146 1.62 -18.56 -3.77
N VAL A 147 2.77 -18.50 -3.11
CA VAL A 147 3.06 -19.37 -1.96
C VAL A 147 2.04 -19.16 -0.85
N MET A 148 1.81 -17.91 -0.43
CA MET A 148 0.81 -17.61 0.61
C MET A 148 -0.60 -18.06 0.19
N LEU A 149 -0.97 -17.88 -1.07
CA LEU A 149 -2.27 -18.30 -1.58
C LEU A 149 -2.41 -19.83 -1.62
N GLY A 150 -1.34 -20.55 -1.94
CA GLY A 150 -1.29 -22.01 -1.83
C GLY A 150 -1.54 -22.47 -0.40
N GLU A 151 -0.84 -21.85 0.57
CA GLU A 151 -1.01 -22.16 2.00
C GLU A 151 -2.42 -21.90 2.52
N TYR A 152 -3.10 -20.86 2.01
CA TYR A 152 -4.49 -20.59 2.36
C TYR A 152 -5.45 -21.62 1.76
N VAL A 153 -5.24 -22.04 0.52
CA VAL A 153 -6.11 -23.02 -0.16
C VAL A 153 -6.23 -24.32 0.61
N GLU A 154 -5.15 -24.78 1.25
CA GLU A 154 -5.14 -25.99 2.09
C GLU A 154 -6.05 -25.93 3.32
N VAL A 155 -6.50 -24.75 3.72
CA VAL A 155 -7.32 -24.51 4.91
C VAL A 155 -8.53 -23.61 4.64
N ALA A 156 -8.82 -23.28 3.38
CA ALA A 156 -9.82 -22.29 3.02
C ALA A 156 -11.25 -22.70 3.39
N ASP A 157 -11.52 -24.01 3.53
CA ASP A 157 -12.78 -24.57 4.00
C ASP A 157 -13.05 -24.27 5.49
N LEU A 158 -12.01 -23.99 6.27
CA LEU A 158 -12.09 -23.67 7.70
C LEU A 158 -12.23 -22.16 7.98
N ASP A 159 -11.98 -21.30 6.99
CA ASP A 159 -12.16 -19.84 7.08
C ASP A 159 -13.64 -19.48 6.90
N THR A 160 -14.40 -19.71 7.98
CA THR A 160 -15.85 -19.51 8.04
C THR A 160 -16.21 -18.47 9.10
N ASP A 161 -17.47 -18.03 9.13
CA ASP A 161 -17.95 -17.04 10.11
C ASP A 161 -17.91 -17.54 11.57
N ARG A 162 -17.84 -18.86 11.77
CA ARG A 162 -17.80 -19.51 13.10
C ARG A 162 -16.70 -20.58 13.11
N PRO A 163 -15.42 -20.17 13.11
CA PRO A 163 -14.31 -21.11 13.12
C PRO A 163 -14.29 -21.90 14.43
N ALA A 164 -13.77 -23.13 14.40
CA ALA A 164 -13.50 -23.87 15.62
C ALA A 164 -12.34 -23.23 16.41
N GLU A 165 -12.29 -23.46 17.72
CA GLU A 165 -11.21 -22.96 18.59
C GLU A 165 -9.97 -23.86 18.53
N ASP A 166 -9.44 -24.07 17.33
CA ASP A 166 -8.24 -24.87 17.10
C ASP A 166 -7.21 -24.14 16.22
N PHE A 167 -5.99 -24.70 16.18
CA PHE A 167 -4.89 -24.11 15.42
C PHE A 167 -5.17 -24.01 13.92
N ARG A 168 -5.80 -25.02 13.31
CA ARG A 168 -6.04 -25.03 11.85
C ARG A 168 -7.06 -23.98 11.45
N SER A 169 -8.12 -23.82 12.23
CA SER A 169 -9.16 -22.81 12.06
C SER A 169 -8.59 -21.41 12.30
N GLY A 170 -7.76 -21.22 13.34
CA GLY A 170 -7.05 -19.97 13.56
C GLY A 170 -6.11 -19.61 12.40
N ARG A 171 -5.38 -20.58 11.86
CA ARG A 171 -4.54 -20.43 10.67
C ARG A 171 -5.37 -20.02 9.44
N ALA A 172 -6.53 -20.66 9.24
CA ALA A 172 -7.43 -20.37 8.13
C ALA A 172 -7.94 -18.93 8.17
N VAL A 173 -8.40 -18.46 9.33
CA VAL A 173 -8.88 -17.08 9.52
C VAL A 173 -7.76 -16.06 9.28
N GLY A 174 -6.56 -16.32 9.81
CA GLY A 174 -5.40 -15.45 9.65
C GLY A 174 -4.95 -15.33 8.19
N LEU A 175 -4.82 -16.45 7.49
CA LEU A 175 -4.48 -16.47 6.06
C LEU A 175 -5.61 -15.88 5.22
N GLY A 176 -6.86 -16.19 5.54
CA GLY A 176 -8.03 -15.63 4.88
C GLY A 176 -8.07 -14.11 4.97
N PHE A 177 -7.71 -13.54 6.13
CA PHE A 177 -7.58 -12.09 6.28
C PHE A 177 -6.54 -11.51 5.31
N ALA A 178 -5.37 -12.13 5.21
CA ALA A 178 -4.32 -11.68 4.29
C ALA A 178 -4.76 -11.77 2.81
N VAL A 179 -5.41 -12.87 2.41
CA VAL A 179 -5.92 -13.04 1.04
C VAL A 179 -7.03 -12.04 0.73
N ARG A 180 -7.90 -11.71 1.69
CA ARG A 180 -8.89 -10.62 1.55
C ARG A 180 -8.24 -9.26 1.30
N GLN A 181 -7.09 -8.98 1.93
CA GLN A 181 -6.33 -7.74 1.66
C GLN A 181 -5.71 -7.75 0.26
N LEU A 182 -5.17 -8.88 -0.20
CA LEU A 182 -4.69 -9.01 -1.59
C LEU A 182 -5.83 -8.77 -2.59
N ALA A 183 -7.01 -9.34 -2.36
CA ALA A 183 -8.17 -9.10 -3.21
C ALA A 183 -8.55 -7.60 -3.23
N ALA A 184 -8.41 -6.90 -2.10
CA ALA A 184 -8.74 -5.48 -1.98
C ALA A 184 -7.81 -4.56 -2.79
N GLU A 185 -6.59 -4.98 -3.14
CA GLU A 185 -5.73 -4.26 -4.08
C GLU A 185 -6.42 -4.06 -5.44
N TYR A 186 -7.34 -4.97 -5.79
CA TYR A 186 -8.11 -4.98 -7.02
C TYR A 186 -9.57 -4.53 -6.84
N ALA A 187 -9.88 -3.76 -5.79
CA ALA A 187 -11.25 -3.32 -5.50
C ALA A 187 -11.92 -2.52 -6.63
N GLY A 188 -11.15 -1.94 -7.55
CA GLY A 188 -11.66 -1.27 -8.75
C GLY A 188 -12.03 -2.20 -9.91
N HIS A 189 -11.75 -3.49 -9.82
CA HIS A 189 -12.05 -4.47 -10.87
C HIS A 189 -13.56 -4.82 -10.87
N PRO A 190 -14.23 -4.94 -12.03
CA PRO A 190 -15.67 -5.24 -12.09
C PRO A 190 -16.06 -6.56 -11.42
N ASP A 191 -15.21 -7.58 -11.52
CA ASP A 191 -15.45 -8.88 -10.89
C ASP A 191 -15.14 -8.92 -9.38
N TYR A 192 -14.62 -7.82 -8.81
CA TYR A 192 -14.36 -7.75 -7.38
C TYR A 192 -15.67 -7.79 -6.61
N GLN A 193 -15.71 -8.59 -5.55
CA GLN A 193 -16.89 -8.71 -4.71
C GLN A 193 -16.62 -8.10 -3.32
N ALA A 194 -17.28 -6.98 -3.01
CA ALA A 194 -17.13 -6.30 -1.73
C ALA A 194 -17.46 -7.19 -0.51
N ARG A 195 -18.24 -8.26 -0.71
CA ARG A 195 -18.54 -9.26 0.33
C ARG A 195 -17.31 -10.02 0.84
N TRP A 196 -16.20 -10.02 0.08
CA TRP A 196 -14.95 -10.62 0.52
C TRP A 196 -14.27 -9.83 1.63
N LEU A 197 -14.52 -8.52 1.78
CA LEU A 197 -13.96 -7.81 2.93
C LEU A 197 -14.65 -8.27 4.22
N PRO A 198 -13.89 -8.41 5.33
CA PRO A 198 -14.51 -8.73 6.60
C PRO A 198 -15.56 -7.67 6.93
N ARG A 199 -16.82 -8.09 7.10
CA ARG A 199 -17.77 -7.29 7.85
C ARG A 199 -17.33 -7.42 9.29
N PHE A 200 -16.72 -6.37 9.84
CA PHE A 200 -16.60 -6.28 11.29
C PHE A 200 -18.03 -6.30 11.84
N ILE A 201 -18.47 -7.46 12.35
CA ILE A 201 -19.70 -7.54 13.13
C ILE A 201 -19.36 -6.78 14.42
N GLN A 202 -20.01 -5.62 14.61
CA GLN A 202 -19.96 -4.85 15.85
C GLN A 202 -20.66 -5.60 16.98
#